data_AF-A0A137QXX9-F1
#
_entry.id   AF-A0A137QXX9-F1
#
_cell.length_a   1.000
_cell.length_b   1.000
_cell.length_c   1.000
_cell.angle_alpha   90.00
_cell.angle_beta   90.00
_cell.angle_gamma   90.00
#
_symmetry.space_group_name_H-M   'P 1'
#
loop_
_entity.id
_entity.type
_entity.pdbx_description
1 polymer ?
#
loop_
_entity_poly.entity_id
_entity_poly.type
_entity_poly.pdbx_seq_one_letter_code
_entity_poly.pdbx_strand_id
1 'polypeptide(L)'
;QDDNAAMWLFSADNIKSYCNSKHHGQLIAIIEYPFIFGDAIDGYQSQTMMHKKHLLSLLQLCYFIDAWLAFLSSANYPPSIHTISCDALDIASIIVDGYISLLFIFRDSLKETEPLMPWLHSTEACEHVFGSIHQIVPDFSYLDFLYMVSKLCIKICEENL
;
A
#
# COMPACT_ATOMS: atom_id res chain seq x y z
N GLN A 1 -7.75 -10.15 -9.48
CA GLN A 1 -7.08 -8.85 -9.26
C GLN A 1 -5.71 -8.93 -9.91
N ASP A 2 -5.23 -7.83 -10.50
CA ASP A 2 -3.90 -7.74 -11.11
C ASP A 2 -3.16 -6.56 -10.49
N ASP A 3 -2.43 -6.83 -9.40
CA ASP A 3 -1.71 -5.80 -8.65
C ASP A 3 -0.51 -5.26 -9.43
N ASN A 4 -0.02 -6.01 -10.43
CA ASN A 4 1.05 -5.52 -11.32
C ASN A 4 0.56 -4.37 -12.19
N ALA A 5 -0.70 -4.41 -12.64
CA ALA A 5 -1.29 -3.29 -13.39
C ALA A 5 -1.41 -2.03 -12.51
N ALA A 6 -1.78 -2.20 -11.24
CA ALA A 6 -1.84 -1.10 -10.28
C ALA A 6 -0.44 -0.54 -9.97
N MET A 7 0.54 -1.42 -9.72
CA MET A 7 1.93 -1.02 -9.48
C MET A 7 2.53 -0.28 -10.69
N TRP A 8 2.21 -0.73 -11.90
CA TRP A 8 2.63 -0.03 -13.12
C TRP A 8 2.01 1.37 -13.24
N LEU A 9 0.73 1.52 -12.89
CA LEU A 9 0.03 2.81 -12.90
C LEU A 9 0.74 3.85 -12.03
N PHE A 10 1.16 3.46 -10.82
CA PHE A 10 1.84 4.31 -9.85
C PHE A 10 3.35 4.42 -10.07
N SER A 11 3.91 3.65 -11.00
CA SER A 11 5.36 3.60 -11.21
C SER A 11 5.94 4.94 -11.66
N ALA A 12 7.16 5.23 -11.20
CA ALA A 12 7.90 6.41 -11.59
C ALA A 12 8.09 6.51 -13.12
N ASP A 13 8.19 5.39 -13.82
CA ASP A 13 8.38 5.37 -15.26
C ASP A 13 7.10 5.74 -16.02
N ASN A 14 5.94 5.30 -15.54
CA ASN A 14 4.66 5.74 -16.08
C ASN A 14 4.44 7.24 -15.85
N ILE A 15 4.73 7.72 -14.64
CA ILE A 15 4.64 9.15 -14.29
C ILE A 15 5.57 10.00 -15.17
N LYS A 16 6.83 9.59 -15.37
CA LYS A 16 7.78 10.26 -16.28
C LYS A 16 7.25 10.33 -17.72
N SER A 17 6.58 9.28 -18.20
CA SER A 17 5.98 9.26 -19.53
C SER A 17 4.95 10.39 -19.70
N TYR A 18 4.08 10.60 -18.69
CA TYR A 18 3.13 11.71 -18.70
C TYR A 18 3.79 13.09 -18.61
N CYS A 19 4.85 13.21 -17.80
CA CYS A 19 5.64 14.45 -17.69
C CYS A 19 6.31 14.83 -19.02
N ASN A 20 6.75 13.85 -19.81
CA ASN A 20 7.40 14.07 -21.10
C ASN A 20 6.40 14.26 -22.26
N SER A 21 5.10 14.16 -21.99
CA SER A 21 4.06 14.34 -23.01
C SER A 21 3.88 15.82 -23.38
N LYS A 22 3.50 16.09 -24.64
CA LYS A 22 3.17 17.44 -25.10
C LYS A 22 1.95 18.06 -24.37
N HIS A 23 1.19 17.24 -23.65
CA HIS A 23 -0.03 17.62 -22.93
C HIS A 23 0.16 17.68 -21.42
N HIS A 24 1.41 17.65 -20.93
CA HIS A 24 1.72 17.62 -19.48
C HIS A 24 0.92 18.65 -18.66
N GLY A 25 0.76 19.89 -19.15
CA GLY A 25 0.01 20.94 -18.45
C GLY A 25 -1.49 20.64 -18.25
N GLN A 26 -2.09 19.78 -19.07
CA GLN A 26 -3.48 19.32 -18.92
C GLN A 26 -3.58 18.05 -18.06
N LEU A 27 -2.46 17.38 -17.84
CA LEU A 27 -2.37 16.10 -17.13
C LEU A 27 -1.84 16.25 -15.70
N ILE A 28 -1.67 17.48 -15.19
CA ILE A 28 -1.08 17.75 -13.86
C ILE A 28 -1.81 16.95 -12.77
N ALA A 29 -3.14 17.00 -12.73
CA ALA A 29 -3.92 16.22 -11.75
C ALA A 29 -3.75 14.70 -11.92
N ILE A 30 -3.61 14.23 -13.17
CA ILE A 30 -3.36 12.81 -13.51
C ILE A 30 -1.93 12.38 -13.15
N ILE A 31 -1.03 13.33 -12.91
CA ILE A 31 0.36 13.09 -12.48
C ILE A 31 0.47 13.16 -10.95
N GLU A 32 -0.11 14.21 -10.35
CA GLU A 32 -0.07 14.44 -8.90
C GLU A 32 -0.78 13.34 -8.13
N TYR A 33 -1.94 12.89 -8.62
CA TYR A 33 -2.73 11.88 -7.93
C TYR A 33 -1.98 10.53 -7.83
N PRO A 34 -1.51 9.91 -8.94
CA PRO A 34 -0.72 8.69 -8.83
C PRO A 34 0.62 8.87 -8.13
N PHE A 35 1.22 10.06 -8.20
CA PHE A 35 2.46 10.33 -7.49
C PHE A 35 2.28 10.27 -5.97
N ILE A 36 1.26 10.93 -5.42
CA ILE A 36 1.04 10.98 -3.97
C ILE A 36 0.61 9.61 -3.44
N PHE A 37 -0.30 8.93 -4.15
CA PHE A 37 -0.73 7.59 -3.77
C PHE A 37 0.39 6.56 -3.93
N GLY A 38 1.15 6.63 -5.02
CA GLY A 38 2.29 5.76 -5.29
C GLY A 38 3.39 5.91 -4.26
N ASP A 39 3.80 7.14 -3.93
CA ASP A 39 4.82 7.38 -2.91
C ASP A 39 4.39 6.84 -1.54
N ALA A 40 3.11 6.98 -1.17
CA ALA A 40 2.59 6.45 0.09
C ALA A 40 2.59 4.92 0.14
N ILE A 41 2.22 4.26 -0.96
CA ILE A 41 2.23 2.79 -1.08
C ILE A 41 3.67 2.26 -1.07
N ASP A 42 4.53 2.80 -1.94
CA ASP A 42 5.96 2.46 -2.01
C ASP A 42 6.63 2.70 -0.67
N GLY A 43 6.29 3.82 -0.03
CA GLY A 43 6.69 4.15 1.32
C GLY A 43 6.29 3.04 2.28
N TYR A 44 5.01 2.70 2.38
CA TYR A 44 4.54 1.68 3.33
C TYR A 44 5.19 0.30 3.13
N GLN A 45 5.43 -0.11 1.87
CA GLN A 45 6.03 -1.41 1.54
C GLN A 45 7.57 -1.44 1.63
N SER A 46 8.22 -0.29 1.73
CA SER A 46 9.68 -0.22 1.69
C SER A 46 10.35 -0.85 2.92
N GLN A 47 11.33 -1.74 2.67
CA GLN A 47 12.12 -2.40 3.71
C GLN A 47 13.33 -1.58 4.19
N THR A 48 13.73 -0.57 3.42
CA THR A 48 14.99 0.18 3.63
C THR A 48 14.77 1.65 3.97
N MET A 49 13.52 2.12 3.91
CA MET A 49 13.17 3.50 4.11
C MET A 49 13.17 3.89 5.59
N MET A 50 13.63 5.10 5.89
CA MET A 50 13.64 5.60 7.28
C MET A 50 12.22 5.95 7.74
N HIS A 51 11.87 5.65 9.00
CA HIS A 51 10.55 5.96 9.59
C HIS A 51 10.09 7.40 9.39
N LYS A 52 11.02 8.37 9.44
CA LYS A 52 10.71 9.77 9.14
C LYS A 52 10.16 9.96 7.72
N LYS A 53 10.75 9.29 6.74
CA LYS A 53 10.32 9.39 5.34
C LYS A 53 8.96 8.69 5.16
N HIS A 54 8.76 7.52 5.76
CA HIS A 54 7.45 6.84 5.75
C HIS A 54 6.35 7.75 6.29
N LEU A 55 6.57 8.34 7.46
CA LEU A 55 5.61 9.25 8.08
C LEU A 55 5.31 10.45 7.18
N LEU A 56 6.34 11.07 6.57
CA LEU A 56 6.14 12.19 5.66
C LEU A 56 5.29 11.81 4.45
N SER A 57 5.54 10.65 3.85
CA SER A 57 4.79 10.16 2.69
C SER A 57 3.32 9.89 3.03
N LEU A 58 3.06 9.22 4.15
CA LEU A 58 1.70 8.96 4.64
C LEU A 58 0.96 10.24 5.04
N LEU A 59 1.64 11.21 5.66
CA LEU A 59 1.05 12.51 5.97
C LEU A 59 0.75 13.32 4.72
N GLN A 60 1.59 13.24 3.67
CA GLN A 60 1.30 13.88 2.39
C GLN A 60 0.03 13.31 1.76
N LEU A 61 -0.16 11.99 1.80
CA LEU A 61 -1.42 11.35 1.37
C LEU A 61 -2.62 11.88 2.16
N CYS A 62 -2.52 11.91 3.49
CA CYS A 62 -3.58 12.40 4.37
C CYS A 62 -3.96 13.86 4.06
N TYR A 63 -2.99 14.76 4.03
CA TYR A 63 -3.25 16.17 3.75
C TYR A 63 -3.77 16.41 2.32
N PHE A 64 -3.33 15.60 1.36
CA PHE A 64 -3.84 15.68 -0.01
C PHE A 64 -5.31 15.29 -0.07
N ILE A 65 -5.70 14.18 0.55
CA ILE A 65 -7.09 13.73 0.61
C ILE A 65 -7.96 14.78 1.31
N ASP A 66 -7.52 15.31 2.46
CA ASP A 66 -8.26 16.34 3.20
C ASP A 66 -8.44 17.61 2.36
N ALA A 67 -7.38 18.07 1.70
CA ALA A 67 -7.43 19.24 0.81
C ALA A 67 -8.37 19.00 -0.38
N TRP A 68 -8.36 17.80 -0.96
CA TRP A 68 -9.25 17.44 -2.06
C TRP A 68 -10.72 17.43 -1.63
N LEU A 69 -11.04 16.79 -0.50
CA LEU A 69 -12.40 16.74 0.04
C LEU A 69 -12.92 18.13 0.43
N ALA A 70 -12.06 18.97 1.03
CA ALA A 70 -12.39 20.35 1.34
C ALA A 70 -12.66 21.17 0.06
N PHE A 71 -11.85 20.98 -0.99
CA PHE A 71 -12.06 21.62 -2.29
C PHE A 71 -13.42 21.22 -2.89
N LEU A 72 -13.73 19.92 -2.96
CA LEU A 72 -15.01 19.44 -3.51
C LEU A 72 -16.20 20.01 -2.75
N SER A 73 -16.10 20.07 -1.42
CA SER A 73 -17.12 20.67 -0.56
C SER A 73 -17.31 22.17 -0.86
N SER A 74 -16.22 22.92 -1.03
CA SER A 74 -16.26 24.35 -1.34
C SER A 74 -16.79 24.65 -2.74
N ALA A 75 -16.55 23.76 -3.70
CA ALA A 75 -16.94 23.91 -5.09
C ALA A 75 -18.33 23.31 -5.39
N ASN A 76 -19.03 22.76 -4.38
CA ASN A 76 -20.32 22.06 -4.52
C ASN A 76 -20.27 20.88 -5.50
N TYR A 77 -19.14 20.18 -5.57
CA TYR A 77 -19.03 18.93 -6.33
C TYR A 77 -19.44 17.73 -5.47
N PRO A 78 -20.28 16.81 -5.99
CA PRO A 78 -20.66 15.61 -5.24
C PRO A 78 -19.45 14.69 -5.04
N PRO A 79 -19.06 14.36 -3.80
CA PRO A 79 -17.90 13.51 -3.53
C PRO A 79 -18.01 12.14 -4.19
N SER A 80 -19.22 11.55 -4.22
CA SER A 80 -19.48 10.22 -4.79
C SER A 80 -19.07 10.03 -6.26
N ILE A 81 -18.85 11.12 -7.01
CA ILE A 81 -18.44 11.09 -8.42
C ILE A 81 -16.98 11.53 -8.57
N HIS A 82 -16.49 12.39 -7.68
CA HIS A 82 -15.22 13.09 -7.82
C HIS A 82 -14.14 12.63 -6.83
N THR A 83 -14.42 11.60 -6.05
CA THR A 83 -13.45 10.94 -5.17
C THR A 83 -13.28 9.47 -5.57
N ILE A 84 -12.21 8.87 -5.09
CA ILE A 84 -12.11 7.40 -5.01
C ILE A 84 -13.23 6.83 -4.14
N SER A 85 -13.41 5.50 -4.19
CA SER A 85 -14.41 4.80 -3.39
C SER A 85 -14.24 5.13 -1.90
N CYS A 86 -15.35 5.13 -1.18
CA CYS A 86 -15.35 5.31 0.28
C CYS A 86 -14.42 4.29 0.94
N ASP A 87 -14.44 3.03 0.49
CA ASP A 87 -13.56 1.98 0.99
C ASP A 87 -12.07 2.35 0.83
N ALA A 88 -11.68 2.97 -0.29
CA ALA A 88 -10.30 3.36 -0.50
C ALA A 88 -9.89 4.57 0.37
N LEU A 89 -10.80 5.50 0.65
CA LEU A 89 -10.57 6.59 1.60
C LEU A 89 -10.44 6.08 3.04
N ASP A 90 -11.28 5.13 3.41
CA ASP A 90 -11.24 4.48 4.72
C ASP A 90 -9.94 3.69 4.89
N ILE A 91 -9.53 2.92 3.87
CA ILE A 91 -8.24 2.21 3.86
C ILE A 91 -7.07 3.20 3.99
N ALA A 92 -7.07 4.30 3.24
CA ALA A 92 -6.03 5.31 3.35
C ALA A 92 -5.94 5.88 4.76
N SER A 93 -7.08 6.20 5.38
CA SER A 93 -7.15 6.69 6.76
C SER A 93 -6.64 5.66 7.76
N ILE A 94 -7.06 4.39 7.61
CA ILE A 94 -6.60 3.27 8.45
C ILE A 94 -5.09 3.08 8.35
N ILE A 95 -4.50 3.19 7.16
CA ILE A 95 -3.05 3.04 6.97
C ILE A 95 -2.30 4.18 7.66
N VAL A 96 -2.76 5.42 7.52
CA VAL A 96 -2.12 6.59 8.13
C VAL A 96 -2.22 6.52 9.66
N ASP A 97 -3.42 6.37 10.20
CA ASP A 97 -3.67 6.31 11.64
C ASP A 97 -3.02 5.07 12.28
N GLY A 98 -3.08 3.94 11.58
CA GLY A 98 -2.45 2.69 11.97
C GLY A 98 -0.93 2.83 12.06
N TYR A 99 -0.28 3.44 11.06
CA TYR A 99 1.16 3.67 11.08
C TYR A 99 1.57 4.60 12.24
N ILE A 100 0.86 5.71 12.43
CA ILE A 100 1.14 6.65 13.52
C ILE A 100 0.98 5.97 14.88
N SER A 101 -0.08 5.17 15.04
CA SER A 101 -0.32 4.39 16.25
C SER A 101 0.79 3.37 16.51
N LEU A 102 1.19 2.62 15.49
CA LEU A 102 2.31 1.68 15.58
C LEU A 102 3.60 2.39 15.98
N LEU A 103 3.90 3.54 15.37
CA LEU A 103 5.08 4.33 15.70
C LEU A 103 5.09 4.73 17.18
N PHE A 104 3.97 5.19 17.73
CA PHE A 104 3.87 5.52 19.14
C PHE A 104 3.99 4.30 20.06
N ILE A 105 3.35 3.18 19.71
CA ILE A 105 3.42 1.94 20.50
C ILE A 105 4.86 1.40 20.53
N PHE A 106 5.53 1.34 19.38
CA PHE A 106 6.91 0.87 19.29
C PHE A 106 7.88 1.79 20.05
N ARG A 107 7.68 3.11 19.96
CA ARG A 107 8.50 4.09 20.69
C ARG A 107 8.28 4.04 22.20
N ASP A 108 7.03 4.04 22.65
CA ASP A 108 6.68 4.31 24.05
C ASP A 108 6.48 3.03 24.88
N SER A 109 6.03 1.93 24.25
CA SER A 109 5.64 0.70 24.97
C SER A 109 6.61 -0.46 24.76
N LEU A 110 7.18 -0.64 23.56
CA LEU A 110 8.01 -1.81 23.22
C LEU A 110 9.52 -1.62 23.45
N LYS A 111 9.94 -0.47 24.00
CA LYS A 111 11.31 -0.14 24.47
C LYS A 111 12.43 -0.88 23.70
N GLU A 112 12.68 -0.43 22.47
CA GLU A 112 13.82 -0.77 21.59
C GLU A 112 14.12 -2.27 21.36
N THR A 113 13.27 -3.19 21.80
CA THR A 113 13.58 -4.62 21.68
C THR A 113 13.35 -5.12 20.25
N GLU A 114 12.36 -4.55 19.57
CA GLU A 114 11.96 -4.94 18.21
C GLU A 114 11.85 -3.70 17.32
N PRO A 115 12.44 -3.71 16.10
CA PRO A 115 12.26 -2.62 15.15
C PRO A 115 10.84 -2.64 14.56
N LEU A 116 10.27 -1.46 14.32
CA LEU A 116 9.03 -1.35 13.55
C LEU A 116 9.34 -1.72 12.09
N MET A 117 8.61 -2.70 11.54
CA MET A 117 8.78 -3.17 10.16
C MET A 117 7.42 -3.08 9.43
N PRO A 118 7.11 -1.92 8.82
CA PRO A 118 5.78 -1.64 8.26
C PRO A 118 5.30 -2.69 7.25
N TRP A 119 6.21 -3.21 6.43
CA TRP A 119 5.92 -4.23 5.42
C TRP A 119 5.47 -5.58 6.01
N LEU A 120 5.80 -5.89 7.26
CA LEU A 120 5.34 -7.11 7.94
C LEU A 120 3.91 -7.01 8.49
N HIS A 121 3.31 -5.82 8.46
CA HIS A 121 1.93 -5.59 8.89
C HIS A 121 0.92 -5.67 7.74
N SER A 122 1.35 -6.11 6.54
CA SER A 122 0.48 -6.35 5.39
C SER A 122 -0.03 -7.80 5.35
N THR A 123 -0.98 -8.07 4.45
CA THR A 123 -1.46 -9.43 4.14
C THR A 123 -0.61 -10.16 3.10
N GLU A 124 0.42 -9.51 2.57
CA GLU A 124 1.21 -10.00 1.42
C GLU A 124 1.82 -11.38 1.72
N ALA A 125 2.35 -11.57 2.93
CA ALA A 125 2.88 -12.87 3.34
C ALA A 125 1.81 -13.99 3.30
N CYS A 126 0.57 -13.68 3.67
CA CYS A 126 -0.53 -14.64 3.57
C CYS A 126 -0.87 -14.94 2.11
N GLU A 127 -0.88 -13.93 1.24
CA GLU A 127 -1.15 -14.09 -0.19
C GLU A 127 -0.08 -14.95 -0.87
N HIS A 128 1.20 -14.75 -0.54
CA HIS A 128 2.30 -15.60 -1.01
C HIS A 128 2.11 -17.06 -0.55
N VAL A 129 1.75 -17.28 0.72
CA VAL A 129 1.45 -18.63 1.22
C VAL A 129 0.32 -19.27 0.42
N PHE A 130 -0.81 -18.56 0.24
CA PHE A 130 -1.94 -19.09 -0.52
C PHE A 130 -1.62 -19.31 -2.00
N GLY A 131 -0.85 -18.43 -2.63
CA GLY A 131 -0.36 -18.60 -4.00
C GLY A 131 0.53 -19.84 -4.12
N SER A 132 1.44 -20.05 -3.16
CA SER A 132 2.30 -21.24 -3.12
C SER A 132 1.51 -22.54 -2.96
N ILE A 133 0.42 -22.51 -2.19
CA ILE A 133 -0.49 -23.65 -2.06
C ILE A 133 -1.23 -23.91 -3.36
N HIS A 134 -1.76 -22.86 -3.99
CA HIS A 134 -2.55 -22.96 -5.23
C HIS A 134 -1.72 -23.57 -6.38
N GLN A 135 -0.39 -23.33 -6.39
CA GLN A 135 0.54 -23.97 -7.32
C GLN A 135 0.66 -25.49 -7.12
N ILE A 136 0.45 -25.99 -5.90
CA ILE A 136 0.52 -27.42 -5.56
C ILE A 136 -0.85 -28.07 -5.78
N VAL A 137 -1.90 -27.45 -5.25
CA VAL A 137 -3.30 -27.89 -5.36
C VAL A 137 -4.17 -26.65 -5.65
N PRO A 138 -4.69 -26.47 -6.87
CA PRO A 138 -5.49 -25.30 -7.23
C PRO A 138 -6.71 -25.13 -6.32
N ASP A 139 -7.59 -26.13 -6.22
CA ASP A 139 -8.79 -26.06 -5.39
C ASP A 139 -8.60 -26.88 -4.11
N PHE A 140 -7.71 -26.40 -3.22
CA PHE A 140 -7.40 -27.10 -1.97
C PHE A 140 -8.54 -26.99 -0.95
N SER A 141 -8.86 -28.10 -0.28
CA SER A 141 -9.74 -28.08 0.88
C SER A 141 -8.98 -27.66 2.14
N TYR A 142 -9.71 -27.33 3.21
CA TYR A 142 -9.08 -27.07 4.52
C TYR A 142 -8.24 -28.25 5.02
N LEU A 143 -8.64 -29.49 4.70
CA LEU A 143 -7.86 -30.67 5.07
C LEU A 143 -6.53 -30.73 4.30
N ASP A 144 -6.56 -30.37 3.01
CA ASP A 144 -5.35 -30.30 2.19
C ASP A 144 -4.40 -29.23 2.73
N PHE A 145 -4.93 -28.07 3.14
CA PHE A 145 -4.15 -27.01 3.80
C PHE A 145 -3.40 -27.55 5.02
N LEU A 146 -4.09 -28.25 5.93
CA LEU A 146 -3.49 -28.79 7.14
C LEU A 146 -2.36 -29.80 6.85
N TYR A 147 -2.55 -30.66 5.84
CA TYR A 147 -1.51 -31.61 5.43
C TYR A 147 -0.35 -30.95 4.68
N MET A 148 -0.57 -29.78 4.08
CA MET A 148 0.48 -29.04 3.37
C MET A 148 1.34 -28.16 4.26
N VAL A 149 0.92 -27.82 5.49
CA VAL A 149 1.68 -26.93 6.40
C VAL A 149 3.17 -27.30 6.51
N SER A 150 3.48 -28.58 6.71
CA SER A 150 4.88 -29.04 6.83
C SER A 150 5.70 -28.86 5.55
N LYS A 151 5.07 -29.03 4.38
CA LYS A 151 5.71 -28.81 3.07
C LYS A 151 5.86 -27.33 2.78
N LEU A 152 4.90 -26.51 3.19
CA LEU A 152 4.93 -25.06 3.03
C LEU A 152 6.06 -24.44 3.84
N CYS A 153 6.26 -24.86 5.09
CA CYS A 153 7.38 -24.38 5.90
C CYS A 153 8.75 -24.63 5.21
N ILE A 154 8.92 -25.78 4.56
CA ILE A 154 10.16 -26.09 3.83
C ILE A 154 10.28 -25.20 2.60
N LYS A 155 9.23 -25.12 1.77
CA LYS A 155 9.22 -24.32 0.54
C LYS A 155 9.47 -22.83 0.81
N ILE A 156 8.84 -22.27 1.85
CA ILE A 156 9.02 -20.87 2.25
C ILE A 156 10.44 -20.61 2.75
N CYS A 157 11.05 -21.54 3.48
CA CYS A 157 12.45 -21.43 3.88
C CYS A 157 13.40 -21.46 2.67
N GLU A 158 13.09 -22.25 1.64
CA GLU A 158 13.89 -22.32 0.40
C GLU A 158 13.76 -21.06 -0.46
N GLU A 159 12.59 -20.42 -0.48
CA GLU A 159 12.34 -19.18 -1.25
C GLU A 159 12.93 -17.92 -0.59
N ASN A 160 13.18 -17.94 0.72
CA ASN A 160 13.75 -16.81 1.49
C ASN A 160 15.27 -16.91 1.73
N LEU A 161 15.94 -17.92 1.15
CA LEU A 161 17.40 -18.15 1.18
C LEU A 161 18.05 -17.70 -0.14
#